data_AF-A0A183ADR7-F1
#
_entry.id   AF-A0A183ADR7-F1
#
_cell.length_a   1.000
_cell.length_b   1.000
_cell.length_c   1.000
_cell.angle_alpha   90.00
_cell.angle_beta   90.00
_cell.angle_gamma   90.00
#
_symmetry.space_group_name_H-M   'P 1'
#
loop_
_entity.id
_entity.type
_entity.pdbx_description
1 polymer ?
#
loop_
_entity_poly.entity_id
_entity_poly.type
_entity_poly.pdbx_seq_one_letter_code
_entity_poly.pdbx_strand_id
1 'polypeptide(L)'
;MERQMAARFRQHLVSHGHLCHQHYGFQPGRPCISNLLMARECWTEDNTKGHETGIIFVDFNKTFDKMLRFQATVRFPRQTEILARWCVDIPMH
;
A
#
# COMPACT_ATOMS: atom_id res chain seq x y z
N MET A 1 10.73 -24.40 10.33
CA MET A 1 9.96 -23.69 11.37
C MET A 1 9.48 -22.33 10.88
N GLU A 2 10.38 -21.43 10.48
CA GLU A 2 10.06 -20.08 9.98
C GLU A 2 9.02 -20.06 8.84
N ARG A 3 9.18 -20.90 7.81
CA ARG A 3 8.22 -20.99 6.69
C ARG A 3 6.79 -21.29 7.14
N GLN A 4 6.62 -22.12 8.17
CA GLN A 4 5.30 -22.47 8.71
C GLN A 4 4.71 -21.33 9.54
N MET A 5 5.53 -20.65 10.33
CA MET A 5 5.13 -19.43 11.06
C MET A 5 4.71 -18.33 10.10
N ALA A 6 5.51 -18.05 9.05
CA ALA A 6 5.21 -17.05 8.04
C ALA A 6 3.90 -17.38 7.28
N ALA A 7 3.66 -18.66 6.98
CA ALA A 7 2.41 -19.08 6.34
C ALA A 7 1.18 -18.84 7.25
N ARG A 8 1.26 -19.23 8.52
CA ARG A 8 0.17 -19.02 9.50
C ARG A 8 -0.08 -17.54 9.76
N PHE A 9 0.97 -16.76 9.94
CA PHE A 9 0.88 -15.32 10.15
C PHE A 9 0.23 -14.63 8.95
N ARG A 10 0.66 -14.96 7.73
CA ARG A 10 0.05 -14.44 6.51
C ARG A 10 -1.42 -14.81 6.40
N GLN A 11 -1.76 -16.06 6.69
CA GLN A 11 -3.15 -16.51 6.66
C GLN A 11 -4.01 -15.73 7.65
N HIS A 12 -3.52 -15.51 8.87
CA HIS A 12 -4.19 -14.71 9.88
C HIS A 12 -4.40 -13.26 9.44
N LEU A 13 -3.37 -12.60 8.88
CA LEU A 13 -3.47 -11.23 8.37
C LEU A 13 -4.50 -11.10 7.24
N VAL A 14 -4.56 -12.09 6.33
CA VAL A 14 -5.51 -12.12 5.23
C VAL A 14 -6.93 -12.39 5.74
N SER A 15 -7.12 -13.38 6.63
CA SER A 15 -8.46 -13.78 7.08
C SER A 15 -9.14 -12.74 7.96
N HIS A 16 -8.37 -11.90 8.65
CA HIS A 16 -8.89 -10.83 9.52
C HIS A 16 -8.88 -9.46 8.84
N GLY A 17 -8.55 -9.39 7.54
CA GLY A 17 -8.59 -8.13 6.78
C GLY A 17 -7.56 -7.09 7.22
N HIS A 18 -6.44 -7.51 7.82
CA HIS A 18 -5.39 -6.59 8.27
C HIS A 18 -4.50 -6.09 7.13
N LEU A 19 -4.57 -6.71 5.95
CA LEU A 19 -3.88 -6.23 4.75
C LEU A 19 -4.79 -5.30 3.96
N CYS A 20 -4.27 -4.13 3.58
CA CYS A 20 -4.97 -3.22 2.67
C CYS A 20 -5.30 -3.93 1.35
N HIS A 21 -6.49 -3.68 0.79
CA HIS A 21 -6.93 -4.31 -0.45
C HIS A 21 -6.05 -3.94 -1.66
N GLN A 22 -5.33 -2.81 -1.59
CA GLN A 22 -4.40 -2.36 -2.63
C GLN A 22 -2.96 -2.83 -2.36
N HIS A 23 -2.73 -3.67 -1.36
CA HIS A 23 -1.43 -4.28 -1.13
C HIS A 23 -1.23 -5.49 -2.07
N TYR A 24 -0.22 -5.43 -2.92
CA TYR A 24 0.13 -6.52 -3.85
C TYR A 24 1.44 -7.22 -3.50
N GLY A 25 2.26 -6.61 -2.63
CA GLY A 25 3.54 -7.18 -2.20
C GLY A 25 3.36 -8.44 -1.37
N PHE A 26 4.18 -9.47 -1.64
CA PHE A 26 4.26 -10.71 -0.83
C PHE A 26 2.92 -11.44 -0.62
N GLN A 27 1.90 -11.17 -1.44
CA GLN A 27 0.57 -11.75 -1.30
C GLN A 27 0.31 -12.83 -2.38
N PRO A 28 -0.05 -14.06 -1.98
CA PRO A 28 -0.43 -15.10 -2.93
C PRO A 28 -1.63 -14.68 -3.78
N GLY A 29 -1.59 -14.96 -5.09
CA GLY A 29 -2.66 -14.62 -6.02
C GLY A 29 -2.72 -13.15 -6.45
N ARG A 30 -1.77 -12.32 -6.02
CA ARG A 30 -1.66 -10.90 -6.41
C ARG A 30 -0.30 -10.64 -7.09
N PRO A 31 -0.16 -10.95 -8.38
CA PRO A 31 1.10 -10.74 -9.08
C PRO A 31 1.42 -9.24 -9.25
N CYS A 32 2.69 -8.91 -9.45
CA CYS A 32 3.12 -7.52 -9.67
C CYS A 32 2.36 -6.84 -10.84
N ILE A 33 2.02 -7.61 -11.89
CA ILE A 33 1.27 -7.10 -13.03
C ILE A 33 -0.12 -6.58 -12.65
N SER A 34 -0.81 -7.20 -11.70
CA SER A 34 -2.14 -6.72 -11.29
C SER A 34 -2.03 -5.38 -10.57
N ASN A 35 -0.94 -5.11 -9.84
CA ASN A 35 -0.69 -3.80 -9.25
C ASN A 35 -0.57 -2.71 -10.32
N LEU A 36 0.20 -2.99 -11.38
CA LEU A 36 0.38 -2.04 -12.48
C LEU A 36 -0.92 -1.79 -13.25
N LEU A 37 -1.68 -2.85 -13.54
CA LEU A 37 -2.96 -2.74 -14.22
C LEU A 37 -3.96 -1.91 -13.40
N MET A 38 -4.06 -2.18 -12.10
CA MET A 38 -4.94 -1.44 -11.19
C MET A 38 -4.55 0.04 -11.07
N ALA A 39 -3.26 0.35 -10.99
CA ALA A 39 -2.81 1.75 -10.99
C ALA A 39 -3.19 2.47 -12.29
N ARG A 40 -2.98 1.81 -13.44
CA ARG A 40 -3.34 2.34 -14.75
C ARG A 40 -4.84 2.58 -14.88
N GLU A 41 -5.66 1.62 -14.45
CA GLU A 41 -7.12 1.72 -14.48
C GLU A 41 -7.58 2.92 -13.65
N CYS A 42 -7.07 3.06 -12.43
CA CYS A 42 -7.37 4.19 -11.55
C CYS A 42 -7.05 5.55 -12.21
N TRP A 43 -5.85 5.69 -12.79
CA TRP A 43 -5.46 6.94 -13.46
C TRP A 43 -6.28 7.21 -14.72
N THR A 44 -6.64 6.16 -15.46
CA THR A 44 -7.44 6.30 -16.68
C THR A 44 -8.88 6.71 -16.34
N GLU A 45 -9.43 6.18 -15.25
CA GLU A 45 -10.75 6.58 -14.75
C GLU A 45 -10.77 8.05 -14.30
N ASP A 46 -9.76 8.48 -13.55
CA ASP A 46 -9.65 9.87 -13.10
C ASP A 46 -9.49 10.82 -14.28
N ASN A 47 -8.67 10.46 -15.27
CA ASN A 47 -8.52 11.23 -16.50
C ASN A 47 -9.85 11.30 -17.29
N THR A 48 -10.62 10.21 -17.34
CA THR A 48 -11.94 10.18 -18.00
C THR A 48 -12.95 11.09 -17.29
N LYS A 49 -12.83 11.26 -15.97
CA LYS A 49 -13.64 12.17 -15.16
C LYS A 49 -13.16 13.62 -15.23
N GLY A 50 -12.07 13.90 -15.94
CA GLY A 50 -11.47 15.23 -16.03
C GLY A 50 -10.74 15.67 -14.77
N HIS A 51 -10.37 14.73 -13.88
CA HIS A 51 -9.58 15.03 -12.70
C HIS A 51 -8.12 15.23 -13.07
N GLU A 52 -7.48 16.24 -12.47
CA GLU A 52 -6.03 16.41 -12.55
C GLU A 52 -5.36 15.41 -11.59
N THR A 53 -4.63 14.44 -12.13
CA THR A 53 -4.01 13.36 -11.36
C THR A 53 -2.49 13.52 -11.31
N GLY A 54 -1.92 13.64 -10.11
CA GLY A 54 -0.48 13.58 -9.86
C GLY A 54 -0.07 12.22 -9.30
N ILE A 55 1.08 11.69 -9.74
CA ILE A 55 1.62 10.40 -9.27
C ILE A 55 2.91 10.64 -8.47
N ILE A 56 2.97 10.11 -7.25
CA ILE A 56 4.15 10.17 -6.38
C ILE A 56 4.67 8.76 -6.16
N PHE A 57 5.90 8.49 -6.60
CA PHE A 57 6.60 7.24 -6.31
C PHE A 57 7.41 7.40 -5.02
N VAL A 58 7.12 6.56 -4.03
CA VAL A 58 7.82 6.55 -2.74
C VAL A 58 8.54 5.23 -2.58
N ASP A 59 9.81 5.28 -2.19
CA ASP A 59 10.60 4.11 -1.81
C ASP A 59 11.24 4.30 -0.44
N PHE A 60 11.40 3.21 0.30
CA PHE A 60 11.96 3.23 1.64
C PHE A 60 13.39 2.71 1.62
N ASN A 61 14.35 3.56 2.00
CA ASN A 61 15.76 3.17 2.06
C ASN A 61 16.02 2.18 3.21
N LYS A 62 16.44 0.94 2.86
CA LYS A 62 16.84 -0.13 3.80
C LYS A 62 15.74 -0.48 4.81
N THR A 63 14.54 -0.76 4.30
CA THR A 63 13.35 -1.11 5.10
C THR A 63 13.61 -2.21 6.11
N PHE A 64 14.16 -3.35 5.68
CA PHE A 64 14.35 -4.49 6.55
C PHE A 64 15.38 -4.24 7.65
N ASP A 65 16.45 -3.48 7.36
CA ASP A 65 17.48 -3.14 8.35
C ASP A 65 16.96 -2.12 9.39
N LYS A 66 16.09 -1.21 8.96
CA LYS A 66 15.60 -0.09 9.78
C LYS A 66 14.30 -0.37 10.51
N MET A 67 13.46 -1.29 10.01
CA MET A 67 12.17 -1.66 10.62
C MET A 67 12.36 -2.28 12.01
N LEU A 68 13.49 -2.95 12.24
CA LEU A 68 13.86 -3.51 13.54
C LEU A 68 14.23 -2.44 14.58
N ARG A 69 14.38 -1.16 14.20
CA ARG A 69 14.93 -0.13 15.07
C ARG A 69 13.94 0.92 15.58
N PHE A 70 12.90 1.36 14.87
CA PHE A 70 11.94 2.35 15.43
C PHE A 70 10.64 2.43 14.62
N GLN A 71 9.52 2.74 15.29
CA GLN A 71 8.26 3.20 14.68
C GLN A 71 8.56 4.25 13.60
N ALA A 72 8.24 3.94 12.34
CA ALA A 72 8.52 4.81 11.22
C ALA A 72 7.51 5.97 11.15
N THR A 73 7.88 7.14 11.67
CA THR A 73 7.14 8.37 11.43
C THR A 73 7.43 8.89 10.02
N VAL A 74 6.47 8.77 9.10
CA VAL A 74 6.54 9.39 7.78
C VAL A 74 6.16 10.87 7.93
N ARG A 75 7.09 11.79 7.61
CA ARG A 75 6.86 13.24 7.65
C ARG A 75 6.80 13.78 6.23
N PHE A 76 5.60 14.10 5.75
CA PHE A 76 5.43 14.76 4.45
C PHE A 76 5.79 16.26 4.57
N PRO A 77 6.67 16.80 3.71
CA PRO A 77 6.91 18.24 3.65
C PRO A 77 5.67 18.97 3.10
N ARG A 78 5.36 20.10 3.73
CA ARG A 78 4.09 20.85 3.73
C ARG A 78 3.73 21.59 2.43
N GLN A 79 4.04 21.08 1.23
CA GLN A 79 3.98 21.91 0.01
C GLN A 79 3.18 21.38 -1.20
N THR A 80 2.21 20.50 -1.00
CA THR A 80 1.20 20.23 -2.04
C THR A 80 -0.10 19.81 -1.37
N GLU A 81 -1.12 20.65 -1.47
CA GLU A 81 -2.52 20.26 -1.29
C GLU A 81 -2.94 19.35 -2.46
N ILE A 82 -2.27 18.21 -2.61
CA ILE A 82 -2.80 17.11 -3.39
C ILE A 82 -3.55 16.28 -2.36
N LEU A 83 -4.86 16.19 -2.51
CA LEU A 83 -5.70 15.20 -1.84
C LEU A 83 -5.17 13.82 -2.22
N ALA A 84 -4.12 13.39 -1.55
CA ALA A 84 -3.74 12.00 -1.50
C ALA A 84 -4.86 11.33 -0.72
N ARG A 85 -5.87 10.86 -1.44
CA ARG A 85 -6.86 9.91 -0.95
C ARG A 85 -6.12 8.61 -0.71
N TRP A 86 -5.31 8.60 0.36
CA TRP A 86 -4.87 7.38 0.98
C TRP A 86 -6.15 6.64 1.35
N CYS A 87 -6.37 5.46 0.77
CA CYS A 87 -7.31 4.47 1.28
C CYS A 87 -6.86 4.09 2.69
N VAL A 88 -7.18 4.97 3.63
CA VAL A 88 -7.14 4.78 5.06
C VAL A 88 -8.54 5.19 5.51
N ASP A 89 -9.52 4.42 5.06
CA ASP A 89 -10.76 4.27 5.82
C ASP A 89 -10.34 3.59 7.12
N ILE A 90 -10.00 4.39 8.12
CA ILE A 90 -10.05 3.97 9.53
C ILE A 90 -11.55 4.04 9.87
N PRO A 91 -12.24 2.89 10.07
CA PRO A 91 -13.54 2.96 10.68
C PRO A 91 -13.33 3.39 12.13
N MET A 92 -13.83 4.58 12.45
CA MET A 92 -14.14 4.98 13.81
C MET A 92 -15.31 4.12 14.28
N HIS A 93 -15.04 3.12 15.11
CA HIS A 93 -15.93 2.67 16.18
C HIS A 93 -15.13 2.07 17.33
#